data_AF-A0AA41VF27-F1
#
_entry.id   AF-A0AA41VF27-F1
#
_cell.length_a   1.000
_cell.length_b   1.000
_cell.length_c   1.000
_cell.angle_alpha   90.00
_cell.angle_beta   90.00
_cell.angle_gamma   90.00
#
_symmetry.space_group_name_H-M   'P 1'
#
loop_
_entity.id
_entity.type
_entity.pdbx_description
1 polymer ?
#
loop_
_entity_poly.entity_id
_entity_poly.type
_entity_poly.pdbx_seq_one_letter_code
_entity_poly.pdbx_strand_id
1 'polypeptide(L)'
;CKRLNGLALHRLVLQKASPKMLAIKAKNWSDSAHRFLKRCVDSGSVEASYILGMIRFYCLENRGNGASLMAKAAMNSHSSALYSLAVIQFNGSGGSKTDKDLRAGVALCARAAYLGHIDALRELGHCLQDGYGVRQNVSEGRRFLVQANARELAAVMSSSPSSESSKSASCPWLTWHPTQQGQHHVINLPGGSGCPLLSDFGCNVPPPESHPANKFLVDWFSLRGKSDSGAEDLRLCSHSGCGRPETRRHEFRRCSVCGSVNYCSRACQALDWKLRHKLECTPMEQWPDEEEIDGDADADNRLDNAAGAAADNVDHNNAGIIQS
;
A
#
# COMPACT_ATOMS: atom_id res chain seq x y z
N CYS A 1 -35.43 -3.39 -20.12
CA CYS A 1 -35.91 -2.39 -21.10
C CYS A 1 -34.82 -2.10 -22.12
N LYS A 2 -35.06 -2.31 -23.43
CA LYS A 2 -34.05 -2.12 -24.50
C LYS A 2 -33.47 -0.69 -24.55
N ARG A 3 -34.29 0.34 -24.28
CA ARG A 3 -33.87 1.76 -24.23
C ARG A 3 -32.90 2.04 -23.08
N LEU A 4 -33.18 1.53 -21.88
CA LEU A 4 -32.28 1.66 -20.73
C LEU A 4 -30.95 0.93 -20.98
N ASN A 5 -30.98 -0.25 -21.61
CA ASN A 5 -29.76 -0.98 -22.00
C ASN A 5 -28.93 -0.21 -23.04
N GLY A 6 -29.57 0.49 -23.99
CA GLY A 6 -28.87 1.33 -24.95
C GLY A 6 -28.18 2.53 -24.30
N LEU A 7 -28.86 3.21 -23.35
CA LEU A 7 -28.30 4.34 -22.61
C LEU A 7 -27.13 3.93 -21.70
N ALA A 8 -27.20 2.76 -21.07
CA ALA A 8 -26.11 2.22 -20.24
C ALA A 8 -24.80 2.03 -21.02
N LEU A 9 -24.91 1.89 -22.35
CA LEU A 9 -23.78 1.71 -23.26
C LEU A 9 -23.36 3.00 -23.97
N HIS A 10 -23.99 4.13 -23.64
CA HIS A 10 -23.65 5.43 -24.20
C HIS A 10 -22.26 5.90 -23.75
N ARG A 11 -21.49 6.51 -24.66
CA ARG A 11 -20.11 6.92 -24.41
C ARG A 11 -19.95 7.75 -23.13
N LEU A 12 -20.82 8.74 -22.90
CA LEU A 12 -20.74 9.60 -21.71
C LEU A 12 -20.99 8.83 -20.40
N VAL A 13 -21.85 7.80 -20.43
CA VAL A 13 -22.12 6.96 -19.26
C VAL A 13 -20.90 6.10 -18.95
N LEU A 14 -20.33 5.46 -19.98
CA LEU A 14 -19.13 4.65 -19.83
C LEU A 14 -17.91 5.47 -19.41
N GLN A 15 -17.76 6.70 -19.93
CA GLN A 15 -16.69 7.62 -19.55
C GLN A 15 -16.76 7.99 -18.05
N LYS A 16 -17.97 8.20 -17.52
CA LYS A 16 -18.23 8.59 -16.12
C LYS A 16 -18.58 7.41 -15.20
N ALA A 17 -18.31 6.18 -15.63
CA ALA A 17 -18.55 5.00 -14.82
C ALA A 17 -17.79 5.11 -13.49
N SER A 18 -18.50 4.92 -12.36
CA SER A 18 -17.91 5.04 -11.04
C SER A 18 -17.01 3.83 -10.72
N PRO A 19 -16.07 3.96 -9.77
CA PRO A 19 -15.24 2.84 -9.33
C PRO A 19 -16.08 1.63 -8.88
N LYS A 20 -17.25 1.86 -8.25
CA LYS A 20 -18.19 0.80 -7.85
C LYS A 20 -18.79 0.05 -9.04
N MET A 21 -19.10 0.76 -10.14
CA MET A 21 -19.59 0.14 -11.38
C MET A 21 -18.49 -0.69 -12.06
N LEU A 22 -17.24 -0.24 -11.95
CA LEU A 22 -16.08 -0.90 -12.57
C LEU A 22 -15.48 -2.02 -11.69
N ALA A 23 -15.96 -2.18 -10.46
CA ALA A 23 -15.50 -3.17 -9.49
C ALA A 23 -15.97 -4.59 -9.85
N ILE A 24 -15.27 -5.23 -10.78
CA ILE A 24 -15.44 -6.64 -11.14
C ILE A 24 -14.72 -7.49 -10.10
N LYS A 25 -15.32 -8.60 -9.64
CA LYS A 25 -14.64 -9.60 -8.81
C LYS A 25 -13.84 -10.55 -9.68
N ALA A 26 -12.69 -11.05 -9.22
CA ALA A 26 -11.85 -11.92 -10.04
C ALA A 26 -12.57 -13.20 -10.51
N LYS A 27 -13.41 -13.81 -9.66
CA LYS A 27 -14.24 -14.98 -10.03
C LYS A 27 -15.25 -14.71 -11.15
N ASN A 28 -15.58 -13.45 -11.41
CA ASN A 28 -16.50 -13.02 -12.46
C ASN A 28 -15.75 -12.48 -13.69
N TRP A 29 -14.42 -12.59 -13.72
CA TRP A 29 -13.63 -12.18 -14.88
C TRP A 29 -13.96 -13.06 -16.08
N SER A 30 -14.29 -12.41 -17.20
CA SER A 30 -14.73 -13.06 -18.45
C SER A 30 -14.44 -12.14 -19.63
N ASP A 31 -14.53 -12.66 -20.86
CA ASP A 31 -14.39 -11.84 -22.08
C ASP A 31 -15.38 -10.67 -22.12
N SER A 32 -16.60 -10.87 -21.61
CA SER A 32 -17.61 -9.83 -21.49
C SER A 32 -17.20 -8.74 -20.51
N ALA A 33 -16.65 -9.11 -19.34
CA ALA A 33 -16.15 -8.15 -18.34
C ALA A 33 -14.94 -7.38 -18.88
N HIS A 34 -14.02 -8.07 -19.55
CA HIS A 34 -12.88 -7.46 -20.23
C HIS A 34 -13.33 -6.45 -21.31
N ARG A 35 -14.27 -6.86 -22.17
CA ARG A 35 -14.81 -6.01 -23.24
C ARG A 35 -15.55 -4.80 -22.68
N PHE A 36 -16.25 -4.96 -21.56
CA PHE A 36 -16.90 -3.85 -20.86
C PHE A 36 -15.87 -2.82 -20.39
N LEU A 37 -14.83 -3.22 -19.64
CA LEU A 37 -13.76 -2.32 -19.22
C LEU A 37 -13.08 -1.65 -20.41
N LYS A 38 -12.79 -2.42 -21.47
CA LYS A 38 -12.19 -1.89 -22.70
C LYS A 38 -13.07 -0.79 -23.32
N ARG A 39 -14.39 -0.99 -23.41
CA ARG A 39 -15.31 0.05 -23.91
C ARG A 39 -15.33 1.30 -23.03
N CYS A 40 -15.20 1.17 -21.71
CA CYS A 40 -15.05 2.31 -20.82
C CYS A 40 -13.73 3.07 -21.10
N VAL A 41 -12.63 2.35 -21.29
CA VAL A 41 -11.33 2.92 -21.69
C VAL A 41 -11.41 3.66 -23.03
N ASP A 42 -12.04 3.05 -24.03
CA ASP A 42 -12.24 3.62 -25.37
C ASP A 42 -13.15 4.86 -25.31
N SER A 43 -14.09 4.89 -24.38
CA SER A 43 -14.96 6.05 -24.12
C SER A 43 -14.26 7.17 -23.35
N GLY A 44 -13.05 6.95 -22.84
CA GLY A 44 -12.24 7.94 -22.11
C GLY A 44 -12.34 7.85 -20.58
N SER A 45 -12.83 6.75 -20.02
CA SER A 45 -12.84 6.55 -18.56
C SER A 45 -11.42 6.39 -18.03
N VAL A 46 -11.01 7.36 -17.21
CA VAL A 46 -9.70 7.37 -16.54
C VAL A 46 -9.58 6.23 -15.53
N GLU A 47 -10.63 6.04 -14.73
CA GLU A 47 -10.74 4.96 -13.73
C GLU A 47 -10.66 3.58 -14.39
N ALA A 48 -11.40 3.34 -15.48
CA ALA A 48 -11.33 2.08 -16.21
C ALA A 48 -9.95 1.85 -16.83
N SER A 49 -9.26 2.92 -17.25
CA SER A 49 -7.88 2.83 -17.77
C SER A 49 -6.94 2.36 -16.67
N TYR A 50 -7.08 2.88 -15.45
CA TYR A 50 -6.30 2.43 -14.31
C TYR A 50 -6.60 0.98 -13.93
N ILE A 51 -7.88 0.61 -13.74
CA ILE A 51 -8.28 -0.76 -13.35
C ILE A 51 -7.84 -1.78 -14.39
N LEU A 52 -8.15 -1.56 -15.68
CA LEU A 52 -7.75 -2.48 -16.74
C LEU A 52 -6.23 -2.52 -16.90
N GLY A 53 -5.54 -1.40 -16.67
CA GLY A 53 -4.08 -1.32 -16.66
C GLY A 53 -3.45 -2.22 -15.59
N MET A 54 -3.95 -2.13 -14.35
CA MET A 54 -3.52 -2.98 -13.23
C MET A 54 -3.75 -4.47 -13.52
N ILE A 55 -4.94 -4.82 -14.04
CA ILE A 55 -5.28 -6.22 -14.39
C ILE A 55 -4.35 -6.73 -15.49
N ARG A 56 -4.15 -5.97 -16.57
CA ARG A 56 -3.29 -6.38 -17.67
C ARG A 56 -1.84 -6.53 -17.24
N PHE A 57 -1.36 -5.62 -16.40
CA PHE A 57 0.01 -5.62 -15.92
C PHE A 57 0.31 -6.84 -15.04
N TYR A 58 -0.52 -7.07 -14.02
CA TYR A 58 -0.23 -8.09 -13.00
C TYR A 58 -0.87 -9.45 -13.27
N CYS A 59 -2.08 -9.50 -13.85
CA CYS A 59 -2.86 -10.75 -13.95
C CYS A 59 -2.78 -11.43 -15.31
N LEU A 60 -2.57 -10.66 -16.39
CA LEU A 60 -2.61 -11.15 -17.77
C LEU A 60 -1.25 -11.11 -18.46
N GLU A 61 -0.18 -10.88 -17.70
CA GLU A 61 1.22 -10.83 -18.17
C GLU A 61 1.48 -9.86 -19.33
N ASN A 62 0.58 -8.90 -19.55
CA ASN A 62 0.68 -7.91 -20.60
C ASN A 62 1.15 -6.58 -20.02
N ARG A 63 2.40 -6.59 -19.52
CA ARG A 63 3.02 -5.48 -18.77
C ARG A 63 3.08 -4.20 -19.58
N GLY A 64 3.51 -4.27 -20.83
CA GLY A 64 3.61 -3.09 -21.71
C GLY A 64 2.27 -2.39 -21.91
N ASN A 65 1.21 -3.15 -22.25
CA ASN A 65 -0.12 -2.56 -22.40
C ASN A 65 -0.70 -2.08 -21.06
N GLY A 66 -0.48 -2.83 -19.98
CA GLY A 66 -0.92 -2.47 -18.64
C GLY A 66 -0.30 -1.14 -18.17
N ALA A 67 1.01 -0.98 -18.33
CA ALA A 67 1.74 0.25 -18.02
C ALA A 67 1.27 1.42 -18.89
N SER A 68 1.03 1.21 -20.19
CA SER A 68 0.49 2.24 -21.09
C SER A 68 -0.88 2.75 -20.65
N LEU A 69 -1.79 1.86 -20.23
CA LEU A 69 -3.11 2.25 -19.72
C LEU A 69 -3.03 3.00 -18.39
N MET A 70 -2.15 2.58 -17.47
CA MET A 70 -1.89 3.32 -16.24
C MET A 70 -1.27 4.69 -16.53
N ALA A 71 -0.37 4.79 -17.50
CA ALA A 71 0.22 6.06 -17.94
C ALA A 71 -0.86 7.00 -18.53
N LYS A 72 -1.80 6.47 -19.33
CA LYS A 72 -2.96 7.22 -19.81
C LYS A 72 -3.81 7.77 -18.65
N ALA A 73 -4.05 6.97 -17.62
CA ALA A 73 -4.76 7.43 -16.42
C ALA A 73 -3.96 8.49 -15.65
N ALA A 74 -2.66 8.27 -15.48
CA ALA A 74 -1.73 9.19 -14.81
C ALA A 74 -1.61 10.55 -15.51
N MET A 75 -1.59 10.59 -16.85
CA MET A 75 -1.63 11.85 -17.61
C MET A 75 -2.88 12.68 -17.32
N ASN A 76 -4.00 12.02 -16.97
CA ASN A 76 -5.25 12.66 -16.56
C ASN A 76 -5.35 12.85 -15.03
N SER A 77 -4.21 12.94 -14.34
CA SER A 77 -4.12 13.20 -12.89
C SER A 77 -4.79 12.13 -12.02
N HIS A 78 -4.81 10.87 -12.47
CA HIS A 78 -5.26 9.76 -11.63
C HIS A 78 -4.19 9.39 -10.59
N SER A 79 -4.42 9.76 -9.34
CA SER A 79 -3.43 9.69 -8.27
C SER A 79 -2.98 8.25 -7.96
N SER A 80 -3.90 7.27 -7.95
CA SER A 80 -3.55 5.85 -7.76
C SER A 80 -2.80 5.24 -8.94
N ALA A 81 -2.98 5.77 -10.16
CA ALA A 81 -2.23 5.30 -11.32
C ALA A 81 -0.79 5.81 -11.27
N LEU A 82 -0.62 7.09 -10.90
CA LEU A 82 0.70 7.69 -10.64
C LEU A 82 1.46 6.92 -9.57
N TYR A 83 0.82 6.62 -8.43
CA TYR A 83 1.44 5.83 -7.37
C TYR A 83 1.79 4.41 -7.83
N SER A 84 0.91 3.78 -8.61
CA SER A 84 1.18 2.44 -9.15
C SER A 84 2.38 2.38 -10.08
N LEU A 85 2.53 3.40 -10.93
CA LEU A 85 3.71 3.55 -11.78
C LEU A 85 4.96 3.86 -10.95
N ALA A 86 4.86 4.65 -9.88
CA ALA A 86 5.98 4.91 -8.99
C ALA A 86 6.51 3.61 -8.37
N VAL A 87 5.62 2.74 -7.87
CA VAL A 87 5.97 1.41 -7.35
C VAL A 87 6.65 0.55 -8.41
N ILE A 88 6.18 0.59 -9.66
CA ILE A 88 6.81 -0.12 -10.78
C ILE A 88 8.23 0.40 -11.02
N GLN A 89 8.44 1.72 -10.96
CA GLN A 89 9.77 2.31 -11.15
C GLN A 89 10.73 2.00 -9.99
N PHE A 90 10.25 1.98 -8.74
CA PHE A 90 11.10 1.62 -7.59
C PHE A 90 11.54 0.15 -7.61
N ASN A 91 10.65 -0.73 -8.06
CA ASN A 91 10.91 -2.17 -8.10
C ASN A 91 11.54 -2.63 -9.43
N GLY A 92 11.41 -1.82 -10.48
CA GLY A 92 11.82 -2.14 -11.83
C GLY A 92 10.93 -3.20 -12.48
N SER A 93 9.64 -3.28 -12.13
CA SER A 93 8.73 -4.38 -12.50
C SER A 93 8.40 -4.50 -14.00
N GLY A 94 9.09 -3.73 -14.86
CA GLY A 94 8.88 -3.65 -16.31
C GLY A 94 9.53 -4.76 -17.13
N GLY A 95 10.48 -5.51 -16.57
CA GLY A 95 11.25 -6.52 -17.30
C GLY A 95 12.49 -6.98 -16.55
N SER A 96 13.53 -6.15 -16.48
CA SER A 96 14.84 -6.43 -15.85
C SER A 96 15.08 -5.63 -14.55
N LYS A 97 15.94 -6.12 -13.64
CA LYS A 97 16.32 -5.41 -12.39
C LYS A 97 16.92 -4.03 -12.70
N THR A 98 17.53 -3.89 -13.88
CA THR A 98 18.07 -2.64 -14.44
C THR A 98 17.01 -1.61 -14.80
N ASP A 99 15.73 -1.98 -14.83
CA ASP A 99 14.62 -1.06 -15.16
C ASP A 99 14.22 -0.16 -13.99
N LYS A 100 14.92 -0.26 -12.85
CA LYS A 100 14.66 0.62 -11.71
C LYS A 100 15.07 2.05 -12.04
N ASP A 101 14.12 2.97 -11.97
CA ASP A 101 14.39 4.40 -12.02
C ASP A 101 13.83 5.06 -10.75
N LEU A 102 14.68 5.17 -9.73
CA LEU A 102 14.27 5.71 -8.44
C LEU A 102 13.87 7.19 -8.54
N ARG A 103 14.52 7.97 -9.42
CA ARG A 103 14.21 9.39 -9.61
C ARG A 103 12.84 9.56 -10.25
N ALA A 104 12.53 8.77 -11.29
CA ALA A 104 11.20 8.73 -11.88
C ALA A 104 10.15 8.25 -10.88
N GLY A 105 10.46 7.24 -10.06
CA GLY A 105 9.61 6.77 -8.97
C GLY A 105 9.27 7.89 -7.98
N VAL A 106 10.26 8.62 -7.48
CA VAL A 106 10.06 9.77 -6.59
C VAL A 106 9.21 10.86 -7.26
N ALA A 107 9.48 11.20 -8.52
CA ALA A 107 8.73 12.23 -9.24
C ALA A 107 7.24 11.86 -9.39
N LEU A 108 6.95 10.60 -9.72
CA LEU A 108 5.59 10.07 -9.79
C LEU A 108 4.91 10.05 -8.41
N CYS A 109 5.62 9.65 -7.35
CA CYS A 109 5.11 9.70 -5.98
C CYS A 109 4.79 11.13 -5.54
N ALA A 110 5.67 12.09 -5.83
CA ALA A 110 5.43 13.50 -5.51
C ALA A 110 4.18 14.05 -6.22
N ARG A 111 4.00 13.71 -7.50
CA ARG A 111 2.79 14.10 -8.24
C ARG A 111 1.53 13.43 -7.68
N ALA A 112 1.59 12.15 -7.32
CA ALA A 112 0.46 11.45 -6.69
C ALA A 112 0.12 12.05 -5.31
N ALA A 113 1.12 12.37 -4.50
CA ALA A 113 0.99 12.99 -3.18
C ALA A 113 0.37 14.39 -3.25
N TYR A 114 0.77 15.18 -4.25
CA TYR A 114 0.17 16.48 -4.55
C TYR A 114 -1.32 16.37 -4.87
N LEU A 115 -1.71 15.32 -5.61
CA LEU A 115 -3.10 14.99 -5.93
C LEU A 115 -3.86 14.29 -4.78
N GLY A 116 -3.28 14.25 -3.58
CA GLY A 116 -3.93 13.72 -2.38
C GLY A 116 -3.75 12.22 -2.13
N HIS A 117 -2.92 11.50 -2.89
CA HIS A 117 -2.67 10.08 -2.62
C HIS A 117 -1.84 9.89 -1.34
N ILE A 118 -2.48 9.38 -0.29
CA ILE A 118 -1.91 9.28 1.06
C ILE A 118 -0.69 8.35 1.09
N ASP A 119 -0.79 7.18 0.44
CA ASP A 119 0.32 6.23 0.41
C ASP A 119 1.52 6.76 -0.37
N ALA A 120 1.28 7.60 -1.38
CA ALA A 120 2.37 8.20 -2.15
C ALA A 120 3.09 9.28 -1.33
N LEU A 121 2.34 10.03 -0.52
CA LEU A 121 2.90 10.99 0.42
C LEU A 121 3.75 10.29 1.49
N ARG A 122 3.28 9.14 1.99
CA ARG A 122 4.04 8.30 2.91
C ARG A 122 5.33 7.76 2.28
N GLU A 123 5.23 7.23 1.06
CA GLU A 123 6.39 6.74 0.31
C GLU A 123 7.42 7.85 0.09
N LEU A 124 6.97 9.05 -0.29
CA LEU A 124 7.82 10.23 -0.48
C LEU A 124 8.51 10.64 0.83
N GLY A 125 7.79 10.58 1.96
CA GLY A 125 8.37 10.84 3.28
C GLY A 125 9.50 9.89 3.64
N HIS A 126 9.38 8.62 3.28
CA HIS A 126 10.47 7.63 3.43
C HIS A 126 11.61 7.89 2.43
N CYS A 127 11.30 8.21 1.17
CA CYS A 127 12.33 8.51 0.17
C CYS A 127 13.22 9.68 0.60
N LEU A 128 12.63 10.73 1.19
CA LEU A 128 13.37 11.87 1.72
C LEU A 128 14.20 11.51 2.97
N GLN A 129 13.67 10.68 3.87
CA GLN A 129 14.43 10.26 5.05
C GLN A 129 15.67 9.44 4.71
N ASP A 130 15.57 8.58 3.69
CA ASP A 130 16.63 7.64 3.36
C ASP A 130 17.52 8.13 2.21
N GLY A 131 17.16 9.23 1.54
CA GLY A 131 17.83 9.66 0.31
C GLY A 131 17.57 8.72 -0.87
N TYR A 132 16.44 7.99 -0.85
CA TYR A 132 16.11 6.99 -1.86
C TYR A 132 15.55 7.63 -3.14
N GLY A 133 16.38 7.75 -4.18
CA GLY A 133 16.02 8.38 -5.45
C GLY A 133 15.92 9.91 -5.40
N VAL A 134 16.25 10.52 -4.27
CA VAL A 134 16.21 11.97 -4.01
C VAL A 134 17.28 12.35 -3.00
N ARG A 135 17.68 13.62 -2.94
CA ARG A 135 18.58 14.09 -1.87
C ARG A 135 17.91 13.90 -0.51
N GLN A 136 18.64 13.31 0.42
CA GLN A 136 18.18 13.11 1.79
C GLN A 136 17.78 14.43 2.44
N ASN A 137 16.61 14.44 3.07
CA ASN A 137 16.08 15.51 3.89
C ASN A 137 15.17 14.91 4.98
N VAL A 138 15.77 14.59 6.11
CA VAL A 138 15.09 13.90 7.22
C VAL A 138 13.95 14.72 7.80
N SER A 139 14.12 16.05 7.96
CA SER A 139 13.10 16.92 8.55
C SER A 139 11.85 16.99 7.69
N GLU A 140 12.02 17.20 6.38
CA GLU A 140 10.91 17.23 5.43
C GLU A 140 10.25 15.85 5.28
N GLY A 141 11.05 14.78 5.26
CA GLY A 141 10.54 13.42 5.22
C GLY A 141 9.66 13.09 6.43
N ARG A 142 10.08 13.47 7.65
CA ARG A 142 9.25 13.33 8.87
C ARG A 142 7.97 14.16 8.77
N ARG A 143 8.05 15.39 8.26
CA ARG A 143 6.88 16.26 8.04
C ARG A 143 5.84 15.61 7.13
N PHE A 144 6.26 14.99 6.04
CA PHE A 144 5.37 14.27 5.12
C PHE A 144 4.75 13.02 5.75
N LEU A 145 5.47 12.27 6.59
CA LEU A 145 4.88 11.13 7.30
C LEU A 145 3.78 11.58 8.29
N VAL A 146 4.01 12.65 9.04
CA VAL A 146 3.00 13.24 9.92
C VAL A 146 1.80 13.72 9.12
N GLN A 147 2.04 14.39 7.99
CA GLN A 147 0.97 14.85 7.10
C GLN A 147 0.17 13.68 6.49
N ALA A 148 0.81 12.57 6.13
CA ALA A 148 0.11 11.38 5.63
C ALA A 148 -0.81 10.79 6.69
N ASN A 149 -0.34 10.68 7.93
CA ASN A 149 -1.14 10.24 9.07
C ASN A 149 -2.34 11.17 9.34
N ALA A 150 -2.13 12.49 9.29
CA ALA A 150 -3.20 13.47 9.46
C ALA A 150 -4.26 13.39 8.34
N ARG A 151 -3.83 13.23 7.08
CA ARG A 151 -4.74 13.06 5.93
C ARG A 151 -5.53 11.75 6.02
N GLU A 152 -4.91 10.67 6.49
CA GLU A 152 -5.58 9.39 6.71
C GLU A 152 -6.68 9.50 7.77
N LEU A 153 -6.38 10.12 8.91
CA LEU A 153 -7.38 10.38 9.95
C LEU A 153 -8.54 11.24 9.43
N ALA A 154 -8.23 12.34 8.73
CA ALA A 154 -9.25 13.22 8.17
C ALA A 154 -10.14 12.52 7.12
N ALA A 155 -9.56 11.67 6.28
CA ALA A 155 -10.31 10.89 5.29
C ALA A 155 -11.31 9.94 5.96
N VAL A 156 -10.88 9.28 7.04
CA VAL A 156 -11.75 8.37 7.80
C VAL A 156 -12.88 9.12 8.49
N MET A 157 -12.57 10.25 9.15
CA MET A 157 -13.59 11.10 9.79
C MET A 157 -14.64 11.61 8.79
N SER A 158 -14.22 11.95 7.57
CA SER A 158 -15.11 12.44 6.51
C SER A 158 -15.98 11.34 5.89
N SER A 159 -15.57 10.08 6.00
CA SER A 159 -16.31 8.92 5.45
C SER A 159 -17.39 8.38 6.39
N SER A 160 -17.48 8.89 7.62
CA SER A 160 -18.46 8.43 8.60
C SER A 160 -19.86 8.88 8.17
N PRO A 161 -20.84 7.97 8.02
CA PRO A 161 -22.20 8.38 7.78
C PRO A 161 -22.69 9.16 9.00
N SER A 162 -23.03 10.42 8.81
CA SER A 162 -23.87 11.16 9.75
C SER A 162 -25.17 10.36 9.90
N SER A 163 -25.28 9.58 10.97
CA SER A 163 -26.52 8.93 11.35
C SER A 163 -27.54 10.01 11.66
N GLU A 164 -28.35 10.37 10.67
CA GLU A 164 -29.67 10.90 10.92
C GLU A 164 -30.38 9.91 11.85
N SER A 165 -30.94 10.43 12.94
CA SER A 165 -31.82 9.75 13.91
C SER A 165 -31.19 8.83 14.98
N SER A 166 -30.34 9.38 15.86
CA SER A 166 -30.31 8.93 17.26
C SER A 166 -29.72 10.00 18.18
N LYS A 167 -30.47 10.39 19.22
CA LYS A 167 -30.09 11.38 20.26
C LYS A 167 -29.01 10.83 21.22
N SER A 168 -28.01 10.14 20.71
CA SER A 168 -26.83 9.69 21.46
C SER A 168 -25.63 9.75 20.52
N ALA A 169 -25.07 10.95 20.40
CA ALA A 169 -23.91 11.22 19.55
C ALA A 169 -22.64 10.72 20.23
N SER A 170 -22.41 9.41 20.17
CA SER A 170 -21.13 8.78 20.46
C SER A 170 -20.73 8.00 19.22
N CYS A 171 -19.67 8.45 18.53
CA CYS A 171 -19.00 7.65 17.51
C CYS A 171 -18.27 6.51 18.24
N PRO A 172 -18.72 5.24 18.16
CA PRO A 172 -18.17 4.16 19.01
C PRO A 172 -16.68 3.86 18.77
N TRP A 173 -16.13 4.35 17.66
CA TRP A 173 -14.73 4.19 17.25
C TRP A 173 -13.82 5.35 17.72
N LEU A 174 -14.41 6.47 18.16
CA LEU A 174 -13.75 7.65 18.74
C LEU A 174 -13.85 7.67 20.28
N THR A 175 -14.07 6.53 20.91
CA THR A 175 -14.10 6.44 22.38
C THR A 175 -12.70 6.63 22.94
N TRP A 176 -12.39 7.87 23.33
CA TRP A 176 -11.22 8.18 24.14
C TRP A 176 -11.38 7.48 25.49
N HIS A 177 -10.55 6.48 25.79
CA HIS A 177 -10.49 5.85 27.11
C HIS A 177 -9.19 6.27 27.81
N PRO A 178 -9.21 7.29 28.69
CA PRO A 178 -8.00 7.84 29.29
C PRO A 178 -7.41 6.98 30.43
N THR A 179 -7.86 5.73 30.64
CA THR A 179 -7.55 4.94 31.84
C THR A 179 -7.10 3.49 31.59
N GLN A 180 -6.36 3.21 30.49
CA GLN A 180 -5.65 1.93 30.36
C GLN A 180 -4.17 2.10 30.00
N GLN A 181 -3.44 2.86 30.82
CA GLN A 181 -2.02 2.59 31.01
C GLN A 181 -1.92 1.37 31.93
N GLY A 182 -1.83 0.16 31.37
CA GLY A 182 -1.40 -1.02 32.15
C GLY A 182 -2.01 -2.37 31.81
N GLN A 183 -3.02 -2.51 30.95
CA GLN A 183 -3.56 -3.82 30.57
C GLN A 183 -3.87 -3.88 29.07
N HIS A 184 -3.06 -4.64 28.32
CA HIS A 184 -3.34 -5.02 26.95
C HIS A 184 -4.47 -6.07 26.93
N HIS A 185 -5.72 -5.66 27.12
CA HIS A 185 -6.88 -6.48 26.80
C HIS A 185 -7.52 -5.98 25.50
N VAL A 186 -7.32 -6.79 24.45
CA VAL A 186 -7.96 -6.69 23.14
C VAL A 186 -9.48 -6.77 23.35
N ILE A 187 -10.20 -5.69 23.05
CA ILE A 187 -11.64 -5.80 22.81
C ILE A 187 -11.79 -6.43 21.41
N ASN A 188 -11.91 -7.76 21.38
CA ASN A 188 -12.35 -8.49 20.19
C ASN A 188 -13.83 -8.17 19.96
N LEU A 189 -14.13 -7.10 19.22
CA LEU A 189 -15.44 -6.97 18.60
C LEU A 189 -15.51 -7.95 17.42
N PRO A 190 -16.52 -8.84 17.34
CA PRO A 190 -16.66 -9.74 16.21
C PRO A 190 -16.99 -8.90 14.96
N GLY A 191 -16.01 -8.76 14.05
CA GLY A 191 -16.21 -8.18 12.72
C GLY A 191 -15.56 -6.82 12.43
N GLY A 192 -14.73 -6.26 13.31
CA GLY A 192 -14.05 -4.98 13.08
C GLY A 192 -12.53 -5.10 13.08
N SER A 193 -11.89 -5.15 11.91
CA SER A 193 -10.45 -4.93 11.79
C SER A 193 -10.19 -3.42 11.94
N GLY A 194 -9.73 -2.98 13.12
CA GLY A 194 -9.40 -1.57 13.39
C GLY A 194 -7.92 -1.27 13.15
N CYS A 195 -7.60 -0.09 12.61
CA CYS A 195 -6.21 0.40 12.51
C CYS A 195 -5.78 1.09 13.81
N PRO A 196 -4.52 0.88 14.23
CA PRO A 196 -3.89 1.53 15.37
C PRO A 196 -3.16 2.82 14.98
N LEU A 197 -3.77 3.69 14.17
CA LEU A 197 -3.15 5.00 13.91
C LEU A 197 -3.05 5.84 15.19
N LEU A 198 -3.92 5.52 16.17
CA LEU A 198 -4.00 6.10 17.50
C LEU A 198 -4.34 5.04 18.57
N SER A 199 -4.10 3.74 18.34
CA SER A 199 -4.42 2.73 19.38
C SER A 199 -3.62 2.94 20.65
N ASP A 200 -2.37 3.41 20.50
CA ASP A 200 -1.49 3.80 21.60
C ASP A 200 -2.09 4.98 22.41
N PHE A 201 -3.06 5.69 21.82
CA PHE A 201 -3.85 6.78 22.41
C PHE A 201 -5.35 6.42 22.55
N GLY A 202 -5.72 5.13 22.42
CA GLY A 202 -7.09 4.64 22.60
C GLY A 202 -8.09 4.98 21.49
N CYS A 203 -7.68 5.50 20.33
CA CYS A 203 -8.61 5.78 19.21
C CYS A 203 -8.47 4.73 18.09
N ASN A 204 -9.58 4.06 17.75
CA ASN A 204 -9.64 3.06 16.69
C ASN A 204 -10.13 3.71 15.39
N VAL A 205 -9.27 3.78 14.38
CA VAL A 205 -9.62 4.33 13.06
C VAL A 205 -9.81 3.13 12.12
N PRO A 206 -10.94 2.95 11.42
CA PRO A 206 -11.06 1.85 10.46
C PRO A 206 -10.04 1.97 9.31
N PRO A 207 -9.53 0.84 8.77
CA PRO A 207 -8.64 0.85 7.63
C PRO A 207 -9.33 1.48 6.42
N PRO A 208 -8.60 2.27 5.61
CA PRO A 208 -9.13 2.76 4.34
C PRO A 208 -9.60 1.61 3.45
N GLU A 209 -10.75 1.77 2.80
CA GLU A 209 -11.19 0.78 1.81
C GLU A 209 -10.18 0.68 0.66
N SER A 210 -9.77 -0.56 0.35
CA SER A 210 -8.88 -0.80 -0.78
C SER A 210 -9.56 -0.49 -2.11
N HIS A 211 -8.76 0.03 -3.04
CA HIS A 211 -9.19 0.36 -4.38
C HIS A 211 -9.74 -0.89 -5.12
N PRO A 212 -10.78 -0.79 -5.97
CA PRO A 212 -11.31 -1.93 -6.72
C PRO A 212 -10.27 -2.74 -7.50
N ALA A 213 -9.28 -2.07 -8.11
CA ALA A 213 -8.15 -2.72 -8.75
C ALA A 213 -7.36 -3.63 -7.78
N ASN A 214 -7.04 -3.17 -6.57
CA ASN A 214 -6.30 -3.97 -5.59
C ASN A 214 -7.16 -5.13 -5.07
N LYS A 215 -8.46 -4.89 -4.81
CA LYS A 215 -9.42 -5.96 -4.45
C LYS A 215 -9.43 -7.05 -5.53
N PHE A 216 -9.44 -6.67 -6.81
CA PHE A 216 -9.34 -7.63 -7.91
C PHE A 216 -8.04 -8.43 -7.87
N LEU A 217 -6.89 -7.79 -7.64
CA LEU A 217 -5.60 -8.49 -7.55
C LEU A 217 -5.58 -9.50 -6.40
N VAL A 218 -6.04 -9.10 -5.21
CA VAL A 218 -6.17 -10.00 -4.05
C VAL A 218 -7.02 -11.22 -4.43
N ASP A 219 -8.25 -10.98 -4.91
CA ASP A 219 -9.15 -12.06 -5.31
C ASP A 219 -8.52 -12.96 -6.39
N TRP A 220 -7.83 -12.38 -7.37
CA TRP A 220 -7.25 -13.09 -8.51
C TRP A 220 -6.19 -14.09 -8.10
N PHE A 221 -5.25 -13.67 -7.25
CA PHE A 221 -4.17 -14.53 -6.80
C PHE A 221 -4.61 -15.49 -5.68
N SER A 222 -5.61 -15.12 -4.87
CA SER A 222 -6.21 -16.05 -3.90
C SER A 222 -6.93 -17.23 -4.58
N LEU A 223 -7.62 -17.01 -5.70
CA LEU A 223 -8.37 -18.07 -6.40
C LEU A 223 -7.46 -19.09 -7.11
N ARG A 224 -6.25 -18.70 -7.49
CA ARG A 224 -5.34 -19.56 -8.26
C ARG A 224 -4.44 -20.46 -7.40
N GLY A 225 -4.45 -20.26 -6.08
CA GLY A 225 -3.60 -21.02 -5.15
C GLY A 225 -2.10 -20.86 -5.44
N LYS A 226 -1.27 -21.56 -4.68
CA LYS A 226 0.11 -21.85 -5.13
C LYS A 226 -0.03 -22.87 -6.27
N SER A 227 0.21 -22.47 -7.51
CA SER A 227 0.11 -23.38 -8.63
C SER A 227 1.19 -24.47 -8.54
N ASP A 228 0.79 -25.75 -8.61
CA ASP A 228 1.70 -26.90 -8.75
C ASP A 228 2.44 -26.95 -10.11
N SER A 229 2.10 -26.05 -11.03
CA SER A 229 2.91 -25.80 -12.22
C SER A 229 4.13 -24.99 -11.80
N GLY A 230 5.34 -25.49 -12.07
CA GLY A 230 6.65 -24.93 -11.72
C GLY A 230 6.99 -23.52 -12.25
N ALA A 231 6.00 -22.64 -12.38
CA ALA A 231 6.15 -21.21 -12.27
C ALA A 231 6.75 -20.91 -10.89
N GLU A 232 7.97 -20.40 -10.95
CA GLU A 232 8.79 -19.94 -9.84
C GLU A 232 7.98 -19.23 -8.73
N ASP A 233 8.30 -19.51 -7.46
CA ASP A 233 7.58 -19.05 -6.25
C ASP A 233 7.60 -17.52 -6.08
N LEU A 234 6.82 -16.82 -6.92
CA LEU A 234 6.65 -15.37 -6.89
C LEU A 234 5.72 -14.99 -5.74
N ARG A 235 6.20 -14.13 -4.85
CA ARG A 235 5.49 -13.80 -3.61
C ARG A 235 4.50 -12.66 -3.82
N LEU A 236 3.44 -12.65 -3.01
CA LEU A 236 2.55 -11.50 -2.91
C LEU A 236 3.09 -10.49 -1.89
N CYS A 237 2.77 -9.21 -2.07
CA CYS A 237 2.97 -8.20 -1.03
C CYS A 237 2.19 -8.61 0.23
N SER A 238 2.85 -8.58 1.39
CA SER A 238 2.27 -9.02 2.66
C SER A 238 1.17 -8.10 3.20
N HIS A 239 1.07 -6.86 2.70
CA HIS A 239 -0.09 -6.02 3.00
C HIS A 239 -1.35 -6.58 2.33
N SER A 240 -2.27 -7.11 3.14
CA SER A 240 -3.48 -7.82 2.68
C SER A 240 -4.38 -7.03 1.73
N GLY A 241 -4.37 -5.70 1.81
CA GLY A 241 -5.12 -4.81 0.91
C GLY A 241 -4.43 -4.49 -0.42
N CYS A 242 -3.20 -4.95 -0.65
CA CYS A 242 -2.39 -4.62 -1.83
C CYS A 242 -2.64 -5.55 -3.02
N GLY A 243 -2.48 -6.87 -2.81
CA GLY A 243 -2.64 -7.90 -3.84
C GLY A 243 -1.58 -7.93 -4.94
N ARG A 244 -0.58 -7.04 -4.94
CA ARG A 244 0.49 -7.06 -5.96
C ARG A 244 1.37 -8.30 -5.81
N PRO A 245 1.58 -9.08 -6.88
CA PRO A 245 2.62 -10.10 -6.93
C PRO A 245 3.97 -9.48 -7.29
N GLU A 246 5.04 -10.15 -6.87
CA GLU A 246 6.35 -10.02 -7.49
C GLU A 246 6.22 -10.34 -8.99
N THR A 247 6.94 -9.58 -9.82
CA THR A 247 7.10 -9.88 -11.25
C THR A 247 8.36 -10.69 -11.53
N ARG A 248 9.27 -10.75 -10.54
CA ARG A 248 10.51 -11.51 -10.51
C ARG A 248 10.83 -11.92 -9.08
N ARG A 249 11.61 -12.99 -8.91
CA ARG A 249 12.05 -13.45 -7.59
C ARG A 249 12.75 -12.33 -6.82
N HIS A 250 12.41 -12.22 -5.55
CA HIS A 250 13.07 -11.34 -4.58
C HIS A 250 13.05 -9.85 -4.97
N GLU A 251 12.07 -9.45 -5.77
CA GLU A 251 11.84 -8.06 -6.15
C GLU A 251 11.37 -7.22 -4.96
N PHE A 252 10.56 -7.79 -4.08
CA PHE A 252 9.99 -7.07 -2.94
C PHE A 252 10.94 -7.06 -1.75
N ARG A 253 11.04 -5.90 -1.10
CA ARG A 253 11.84 -5.71 0.11
C ARG A 253 11.28 -6.56 1.24
N ARG A 254 12.15 -7.27 1.95
CA ARG A 254 11.76 -8.01 3.16
C ARG A 254 11.77 -7.09 4.38
N CYS A 255 10.99 -7.44 5.40
CA CYS A 255 11.14 -6.80 6.71
C CYS A 255 12.57 -7.04 7.21
N SER A 256 13.27 -5.97 7.60
CA SER A 256 14.66 -6.04 8.05
C SER A 256 14.85 -6.75 9.39
N VAL A 257 13.77 -6.91 10.17
CA VAL A 257 13.82 -7.56 11.49
C VAL A 257 13.59 -9.06 11.36
N CYS A 258 12.46 -9.48 10.80
CA CYS A 258 12.08 -10.90 10.75
C CYS A 258 12.45 -11.62 9.44
N GLY A 259 12.70 -10.88 8.35
CA GLY A 259 12.95 -11.46 7.02
C GLY A 259 11.79 -12.25 6.39
N SER A 260 10.69 -12.48 7.11
CA SER A 260 9.62 -13.42 6.73
C SER A 260 8.51 -12.82 5.87
N VAL A 261 8.28 -11.51 5.95
CA VAL A 261 7.28 -10.78 5.15
C VAL A 261 7.97 -9.88 4.12
N ASN A 262 7.27 -9.54 3.04
CA ASN A 262 7.81 -8.79 1.92
C ASN A 262 6.82 -7.75 1.38
N TYR A 263 7.32 -6.58 0.98
CA TYR A 263 6.51 -5.42 0.62
C TYR A 263 6.93 -4.82 -0.72
N CYS A 264 5.94 -4.45 -1.52
CA CYS A 264 6.16 -3.75 -2.79
C CYS A 264 6.51 -2.27 -2.62
N SER A 265 6.32 -1.70 -1.42
CA SER A 265 6.54 -0.29 -1.09
C SER A 265 6.67 -0.10 0.43
N ARG A 266 7.33 0.97 0.87
CA ARG A 266 7.42 1.35 2.29
C ARG A 266 6.05 1.72 2.87
N ALA A 267 5.13 2.23 2.06
CA ALA A 267 3.76 2.52 2.48
C ALA A 267 2.99 1.22 2.77
N CYS A 268 3.15 0.18 1.95
CA CYS A 268 2.58 -1.15 2.25
C CYS A 268 3.17 -1.72 3.55
N GLN A 269 4.49 -1.61 3.74
CA GLN A 269 5.13 -2.01 5.00
C GLN A 269 4.54 -1.25 6.20
N ALA A 270 4.42 0.08 6.10
CA ALA A 270 3.88 0.89 7.19
C ALA A 270 2.41 0.58 7.50
N LEU A 271 1.59 0.30 6.49
CA LEU A 271 0.19 -0.09 6.67
C LEU A 271 0.07 -1.47 7.34
N ASP A 272 0.86 -2.45 6.89
CA ASP A 272 0.86 -3.79 7.49
C ASP A 272 1.46 -3.79 8.91
N TRP A 273 2.51 -3.00 9.15
CA TRP A 273 3.09 -2.77 10.47
C TRP A 273 2.05 -2.26 11.45
N LYS A 274 1.29 -1.23 11.04
CA LYS A 274 0.15 -0.74 11.82
C LYS A 274 -0.86 -1.86 12.04
N LEU A 275 -1.35 -2.52 10.99
CA LEU A 275 -2.49 -3.43 11.09
C LEU A 275 -2.24 -4.71 11.90
N ARG A 276 -1.07 -5.34 11.75
CA ARG A 276 -0.83 -6.68 12.29
C ARG A 276 0.64 -6.96 12.58
N HIS A 277 1.54 -6.53 11.70
CA HIS A 277 2.90 -7.08 11.70
C HIS A 277 3.72 -6.65 12.93
N LYS A 278 3.45 -5.47 13.51
CA LYS A 278 4.11 -5.01 14.75
C LYS A 278 3.99 -6.02 15.91
N LEU A 279 2.90 -6.78 15.98
CA LEU A 279 2.65 -7.77 17.04
C LEU A 279 3.23 -9.15 16.73
N GLU A 280 3.47 -9.45 15.46
CA GLU A 280 3.92 -10.76 14.99
C GLU A 280 5.43 -10.79 14.64
N CYS A 281 6.07 -9.62 14.53
CA CYS A 281 7.43 -9.50 14.06
C CYS A 281 8.44 -9.96 15.12
N THR A 282 9.01 -11.15 14.94
CA THR A 282 10.13 -11.67 15.74
C THR A 282 11.42 -11.71 14.92
N PRO A 283 12.59 -11.38 15.50
CA PRO A 283 13.87 -11.54 14.82
C PRO A 283 14.06 -12.98 14.33
N MET A 284 14.62 -13.14 13.13
CA MET A 284 14.96 -14.46 12.62
C MET A 284 16.17 -15.00 13.43
N GLU A 285 16.06 -16.19 14.01
CA GLU A 285 17.21 -16.84 14.64
C GLU A 285 18.30 -17.05 13.59
N GLN A 286 19.53 -16.59 13.87
CA GLN A 286 20.68 -16.85 13.01
C GLN A 286 20.86 -18.37 12.87
N TRP A 287 20.60 -18.90 11.67
CA TRP A 287 21.03 -20.25 11.35
C TRP A 287 22.57 -20.24 11.22
N PRO A 288 23.28 -21.23 11.80
CA PRO A 288 24.73 -21.33 11.63
C PRO A 288 25.07 -21.40 10.14
N ASP A 289 26.12 -20.68 9.74
CA ASP A 289 26.59 -20.55 8.36
C ASP A 289 26.66 -21.92 7.66
N GLU A 290 25.72 -22.18 6.76
CA GLU A 290 25.88 -23.24 5.76
C GLU A 290 26.73 -22.68 4.61
N GLU A 291 27.77 -23.44 4.33
CA GLU A 291 28.93 -23.15 3.50
C GLU A 291 28.62 -22.55 2.12
N GLU A 292 29.55 -21.69 1.69
CA GLU A 292 29.66 -21.03 0.40
C GLU A 292 29.21 -21.90 -0.80
N ILE A 293 28.17 -21.44 -1.51
CA ILE A 293 28.04 -21.66 -2.95
C ILE A 293 28.08 -20.30 -3.62
N ASP A 294 29.23 -20.06 -4.23
CA ASP A 294 29.67 -18.88 -4.94
C ASP A 294 28.74 -18.52 -6.13
N GLY A 295 28.49 -17.21 -6.35
CA GLY A 295 27.71 -16.74 -7.49
C GLY A 295 27.11 -15.32 -7.35
N ASP A 296 27.96 -14.31 -7.54
CA ASP A 296 27.69 -12.87 -7.70
C ASP A 296 27.35 -12.04 -6.44
N ALA A 297 28.41 -11.38 -5.96
CA ALA A 297 28.40 -10.36 -4.93
C ALA A 297 27.73 -9.06 -5.42
N ASP A 298 26.52 -8.76 -4.93
CA ASP A 298 25.97 -7.40 -4.96
C ASP A 298 26.37 -6.67 -3.66
N ALA A 299 27.57 -6.11 -3.68
CA ALA A 299 28.03 -5.08 -2.77
C ALA A 299 27.29 -3.77 -3.03
N ASP A 300 26.03 -3.66 -2.62
CA ASP A 300 25.33 -2.36 -2.55
C ASP A 300 24.26 -2.28 -1.45
N ASN A 301 24.27 -3.24 -0.51
CA ASN A 301 23.36 -3.28 0.64
C ASN A 301 24.07 -3.00 1.99
N ARG A 302 25.28 -2.40 1.97
CA ARG A 302 26.09 -2.12 3.17
C ARG A 302 26.22 -0.64 3.55
N LEU A 303 25.39 0.26 2.99
CA LEU A 303 25.29 1.64 3.46
C LEU A 303 23.99 1.96 4.24
N ASP A 304 23.10 0.97 4.41
CA ASP A 304 21.78 1.20 5.01
C ASP A 304 21.65 0.82 6.50
N ASN A 305 22.74 0.53 7.22
CA ASN A 305 22.65 0.06 8.62
C ASN A 305 23.67 0.66 9.61
N ALA A 306 24.19 1.86 9.34
CA ALA A 306 25.09 2.56 10.26
C ALA A 306 24.69 4.04 10.47
N ALA A 307 23.45 4.31 10.86
CA ALA A 307 23.03 5.63 11.33
C ALA A 307 21.78 5.64 12.24
N GLY A 308 21.45 4.52 12.90
CA GLY A 308 20.19 4.38 13.66
C GLY A 308 20.28 3.76 15.06
N ALA A 309 21.47 3.40 15.53
CA ALA A 309 21.65 2.76 16.84
C ALA A 309 22.87 3.35 17.58
N ALA A 310 22.81 4.65 17.88
CA ALA A 310 23.70 5.30 18.84
C ALA A 310 23.08 6.61 19.33
N ALA A 311 22.00 6.53 20.10
CA ALA A 311 21.58 7.51 21.11
C ALA A 311 20.25 7.01 21.69
N ASP A 312 20.33 6.28 22.80
CA ASP A 312 19.37 6.28 23.91
C ASP A 312 19.76 5.13 24.85
N ASN A 313 20.86 5.34 25.56
CA ASN A 313 21.18 4.62 26.79
C ASN A 313 21.99 5.58 27.66
N VAL A 314 21.28 6.41 28.43
CA VAL A 314 21.79 6.96 29.69
C VAL A 314 20.68 6.78 30.74
N ASP A 315 20.83 5.66 31.43
CA ASP A 315 20.48 5.37 32.82
C ASP A 315 19.62 6.40 33.56
N HIS A 316 18.39 5.99 33.88
CA HIS A 316 17.67 6.47 35.06
C HIS A 316 17.79 5.42 36.16
N ASN A 317 18.72 5.64 37.09
CA ASN A 317 18.60 5.28 38.51
C ASN A 317 19.86 5.75 39.27
N ASN A 318 19.78 6.91 39.93
CA ASN A 318 20.11 6.94 41.35
C ASN A 318 19.51 8.18 42.04
N ALA A 319 18.98 7.93 43.24
CA ALA A 319 18.37 8.90 44.14
C ALA A 319 19.42 9.72 44.92
N GLY A 320 19.00 10.86 45.47
CA GLY A 320 19.76 11.66 46.44
C GLY A 320 19.48 13.16 46.26
N ILE A 321 18.49 13.76 46.92
CA ILE A 321 18.64 14.49 48.21
C ILE A 321 19.81 15.48 48.16
N ILE A 322 19.53 16.79 48.18
CA ILE A 322 19.83 17.75 49.27
C ILE A 322 19.38 19.16 48.84
N GLN A 323 18.78 19.84 49.82
CA GLN A 323 18.30 21.21 49.87
C GLN A 323 19.35 22.28 49.51
N SER A 324 18.95 23.35 48.84
CA SER A 324 18.91 24.73 49.37
C SER A 324 18.30 25.68 48.34
#